data_AF-Q0YV22-F1
#
_entry.id   AF-Q0YV22-F1
#
_cell.length_a   1.000
_cell.length_b   1.000
_cell.length_c   1.000
_cell.angle_alpha   90.00
_cell.angle_beta   90.00
_cell.angle_gamma   90.00
#
_symmetry.space_group_name_H-M   'P 1'
#
loop_
_entity.id
_entity.type
_entity.pdbx_description
1 polymer ?
#
loop_
_entity_poly.entity_id
_entity_poly.type
_entity_poly.pdbx_seq_one_letter_code
_entity_poly.pdbx_strand_id
1 'polypeptide(L)'
;MSNPSERVIEALKVEIASRERELSRLGSLFDGKGAVLRDFLDQLNLLGIDGEARQMITDICLNLIEVEKFEKMLKMSLTESDTDFIIRLQKIHPALNERELKVCLLLKMNYDPCDIARSLGISIRGMESIRYRMHKKLKLGTHQSIKSYLSAFVFAD
;
A
#
# COMPACT_ATOMS: atom_id res chain seq x y z
N MET A 1 50.20 13.11 24.88
CA MET A 1 49.32 12.10 25.52
C MET A 1 47.89 12.56 25.25
N SER A 2 47.14 11.90 24.37
CA SER A 2 45.79 12.36 24.01
C SER A 2 44.87 12.43 25.22
N ASN A 3 44.10 13.51 25.32
CA ASN A 3 43.22 13.81 26.44
C ASN A 3 42.18 12.67 26.59
N PRO A 4 41.95 12.12 27.79
CA PRO A 4 40.92 11.10 28.01
C PRO A 4 39.56 11.47 27.40
N SER A 5 39.21 12.76 27.40
CA SER A 5 37.98 13.27 26.81
C SER A 5 37.94 13.15 25.28
N GLU A 6 39.08 13.31 24.59
CA GLU A 6 39.16 13.14 23.12
C GLU A 6 38.95 11.67 22.73
N ARG A 7 39.49 10.73 23.51
CA ARG A 7 39.31 9.30 23.25
C ARG A 7 37.86 8.86 23.44
N VAL A 8 37.15 9.45 24.42
CA VAL A 8 35.72 9.19 24.64
C VAL A 8 34.88 9.77 23.51
N ILE A 9 35.17 11.00 23.06
CA ILE A 9 34.47 11.61 21.92
C ILE A 9 34.66 10.78 20.65
N GLU A 10 35.87 10.30 20.39
CA GLU A 10 36.16 9.48 19.20
C GLU A 10 35.44 8.12 19.26
N ALA A 11 35.42 7.47 20.42
CA ALA A 11 34.66 6.24 20.62
C ALA A 11 33.15 6.44 20.43
N LEU A 12 32.59 7.55 20.92
CA LEU A 12 31.18 7.88 20.73
C LEU A 12 30.84 8.17 19.26
N LYS A 13 31.72 8.83 18.51
CA LYS A 13 31.53 9.05 17.06
C LYS A 13 31.50 7.75 16.27
N VAL A 14 32.41 6.82 16.60
CA VAL A 14 32.45 5.50 15.97
C VAL A 14 31.16 4.72 16.27
N GLU A 15 30.66 4.77 17.51
CA GLU A 15 29.39 4.14 17.89
C GLU A 15 28.19 4.76 17.17
N ILE A 16 28.11 6.09 17.09
CA ILE A 16 27.06 6.80 16.31
C ILE A 16 27.09 6.37 14.85
N ALA A 17 28.26 6.38 14.20
CA ALA A 17 28.40 5.96 12.80
C ALA A 17 28.08 4.47 12.59
N SER A 18 28.27 3.63 13.61
CA SER A 18 27.85 2.23 13.59
C SER A 18 26.32 2.10 13.64
N ARG A 19 25.68 2.84 14.54
CA ARG A 19 24.22 2.89 14.69
C ARG A 19 23.52 3.46 13.46
N GLU A 20 24.07 4.51 12.84
CA GLU A 20 23.56 5.08 11.59
C GLU A 20 23.60 4.08 10.43
N ARG A 21 24.67 3.28 10.33
CA ARG A 21 24.77 2.19 9.33
C ARG A 21 23.75 1.09 9.60
N GLU A 22 23.55 0.71 10.86
CA GLU A 22 22.55 -0.28 11.24
C GLU A 22 21.12 0.20 10.96
N LEU A 23 20.82 1.46 11.28
CA LEU A 23 19.55 2.11 10.94
C LEU A 23 19.33 2.21 9.43
N SER A 24 20.37 2.54 8.65
CA SER A 24 20.26 2.60 7.18
C SER A 24 20.04 1.21 6.57
N ARG A 25 20.73 0.19 7.09
CA ARG A 25 20.53 -1.21 6.67
C ARG A 25 19.12 -1.69 7.00
N LEU A 26 18.63 -1.38 8.19
CA LEU A 26 17.24 -1.66 8.57
C LEU A 26 16.27 -0.87 7.68
N GLY A 27 16.53 0.41 7.44
CA GLY A 27 15.78 1.28 6.53
C GLY A 27 15.66 0.69 5.13
N SER A 28 16.76 0.21 4.55
CA SER A 28 16.76 -0.43 3.22
C SER A 28 15.94 -1.72 3.14
N LEU A 29 15.73 -2.41 4.26
CA LEU A 29 14.82 -3.57 4.33
C LEU A 29 13.34 -3.13 4.35
N PHE A 30 13.04 -1.91 4.79
CA PHE A 30 11.69 -1.31 4.82
C PHE A 30 11.35 -0.49 3.57
N ASP A 31 12.36 0.00 2.86
CA ASP A 31 12.22 0.86 1.68
C ASP A 31 11.44 0.18 0.54
N GLY A 32 11.48 -1.16 0.50
CA GLY A 32 10.64 -1.98 -0.36
C GLY A 32 10.86 -1.76 -1.86
N LYS A 33 9.98 -2.33 -2.69
CA LYS A 33 10.10 -2.32 -4.16
C LYS A 33 10.11 -0.89 -4.74
N GLY A 34 9.38 0.03 -4.12
CA GLY A 34 9.19 1.38 -4.62
C GLY A 34 10.41 2.28 -4.49
N ALA A 35 11.32 2.02 -3.55
CA ALA A 35 12.58 2.74 -3.49
C ALA A 35 13.50 2.37 -4.66
N VAL A 36 13.57 1.08 -5.00
CA VAL A 36 14.32 0.59 -6.17
C VAL A 36 13.74 1.16 -7.46
N LEU A 37 12.41 1.24 -7.57
CA LEU A 37 11.75 1.83 -8.74
C LEU A 37 12.00 3.35 -8.85
N ARG A 38 12.07 4.07 -7.72
CA ARG A 38 12.43 5.50 -7.72
C ARG A 38 13.88 5.73 -8.15
N ASP A 39 14.81 4.93 -7.63
CA ASP A 39 16.21 4.99 -8.05
C ASP A 39 16.36 4.68 -9.55
N PHE A 40 15.62 3.70 -10.06
CA PHE A 40 15.61 3.39 -11.50
C PHE A 40 15.05 4.55 -12.34
N LEU A 41 13.98 5.22 -11.89
CA LEU A 41 13.46 6.42 -12.54
C LEU A 41 14.49 7.56 -12.57
N ASP A 42 15.23 7.77 -11.48
CA ASP A 42 16.28 8.78 -11.40
C ASP A 42 17.42 8.46 -12.38
N GLN A 43 17.84 7.19 -12.47
CA GLN A 43 18.83 6.75 -13.45
C GLN A 43 18.36 6.92 -14.90
N LEU A 44 17.08 6.63 -15.19
CA LEU A 44 16.50 6.87 -16.52
C LEU A 44 16.51 8.35 -16.90
N ASN A 45 16.21 9.23 -15.94
CA ASN A 45 16.27 10.68 -16.15
C ASN A 45 17.69 11.16 -16.45
N LEU A 46 18.72 10.56 -15.83
CA LEU A 46 20.13 10.90 -16.06
C LEU A 46 20.65 10.43 -17.42
N LEU A 47 20.13 9.33 -17.96
CA LEU A 47 20.58 8.76 -19.23
C LEU A 47 20.07 9.52 -20.48
N GLY A 48 19.19 10.51 -20.31
CA GLY A 48 18.69 11.33 -21.43
C GLY A 48 17.93 10.54 -22.49
N ILE A 49 17.32 9.41 -22.12
CA ILE A 49 16.53 8.56 -23.02
C ILE A 49 15.24 9.31 -23.36
N ASP A 50 15.19 10.08 -24.44
CA ASP A 50 13.95 10.77 -24.82
C ASP A 50 13.12 9.93 -25.79
N GLY A 51 11.81 9.86 -25.56
CA GLY A 51 10.86 9.18 -26.45
C GLY A 51 9.78 8.37 -25.74
N GLU A 52 8.95 7.72 -26.56
CA GLU A 52 7.80 6.92 -26.14
C GLU A 52 8.17 5.79 -25.17
N ALA A 53 9.33 5.15 -25.38
CA ALA A 53 9.83 4.10 -24.50
C ALA A 53 10.11 4.60 -23.06
N ARG A 54 10.65 5.81 -22.90
CA ARG A 54 10.85 6.39 -21.56
C ARG A 54 9.52 6.67 -20.88
N GLN A 55 8.55 7.19 -21.60
CA GLN A 55 7.22 7.46 -21.05
C GLN A 55 6.61 6.15 -20.55
N MET A 56 6.63 5.10 -21.39
CA MET A 56 6.12 3.78 -21.02
C MET A 56 6.81 3.21 -19.78
N ILE A 57 8.14 3.27 -19.71
CA ILE A 57 8.88 2.77 -18.53
C ILE A 57 8.54 3.59 -17.28
N THR A 58 8.39 4.91 -17.44
CA THR A 58 8.03 5.81 -16.35
C THR A 58 6.65 5.46 -15.80
N ASP A 59 5.66 5.30 -16.68
CA ASP A 59 4.29 4.95 -16.32
C ASP A 59 4.24 3.60 -15.59
N ILE A 60 4.96 2.59 -16.08
CA ILE A 60 5.06 1.28 -15.41
C ILE A 60 5.65 1.42 -14.01
N CYS A 61 6.73 2.17 -13.84
CA CYS A 61 7.36 2.36 -12.53
C CYS A 61 6.43 3.08 -11.56
N LEU A 62 5.72 4.11 -12.01
CA LEU A 62 4.76 4.85 -11.20
C LEU A 62 3.58 3.96 -10.78
N ASN A 63 3.03 3.15 -11.69
CA ASN A 63 1.98 2.19 -11.37
C ASN A 63 2.45 1.18 -10.32
N LEU A 64 3.66 0.61 -10.48
CA LEU A 64 4.20 -0.35 -9.52
C LEU A 64 4.47 0.26 -8.13
N ILE A 65 4.92 1.52 -8.08
CA ILE A 65 5.07 2.26 -6.82
C ILE A 65 3.71 2.47 -6.15
N GLU A 66 2.67 2.78 -6.92
CA GLU A 66 1.31 2.93 -6.40
C GLU A 66 0.75 1.62 -5.87
N VAL A 67 0.92 0.51 -6.61
CA VAL A 67 0.55 -0.84 -6.14
C VAL A 67 1.22 -1.12 -4.80
N GLU A 68 2.54 -0.93 -4.68
CA GLU A 68 3.26 -1.19 -3.43
C GLU A 68 2.74 -0.34 -2.25
N LYS A 69 2.41 0.93 -2.51
CA LYS A 69 1.81 1.81 -1.50
C LYS A 69 0.51 1.21 -0.96
N PHE A 70 -0.38 0.72 -1.83
CA PHE A 70 -1.63 0.08 -1.42
C PHE A 70 -1.39 -1.28 -0.76
N GLU A 71 -0.41 -2.07 -1.22
CA GLU A 71 -0.01 -3.32 -0.56
C GLU A 71 0.41 -3.09 0.89
N LYS A 72 1.22 -2.05 1.14
CA LYS A 72 1.65 -1.63 2.48
C LYS A 72 0.48 -1.16 3.34
N MET A 73 -0.40 -0.32 2.78
CA MET A 73 -1.58 0.20 3.47
C MET A 73 -2.55 -0.93 3.89
N LEU A 74 -2.86 -1.86 2.98
CA LEU A 74 -3.81 -2.94 3.24
C LEU A 74 -3.17 -4.18 3.87
N LYS A 75 -1.84 -4.23 3.92
CA LYS A 75 -1.06 -5.40 4.39
C LYS A 75 -1.46 -6.67 3.65
N MET A 76 -1.49 -6.60 2.32
CA MET A 76 -1.76 -7.73 1.43
C MET A 76 -1.16 -7.49 0.05
N SER A 77 -0.84 -8.55 -0.67
CA SER A 77 -0.40 -8.44 -2.06
C SER A 77 -1.56 -8.05 -2.98
N LEU A 78 -1.27 -7.23 -3.98
CA LEU A 78 -2.26 -6.67 -4.90
C LEU A 78 -1.79 -6.83 -6.34
N THR A 79 -2.75 -7.06 -7.24
CA THR A 79 -2.54 -6.85 -8.68
C THR A 79 -2.76 -5.37 -9.04
N GLU A 80 -2.37 -4.99 -10.25
CA GLU A 80 -2.70 -3.67 -10.81
C GLU A 80 -4.23 -3.46 -10.85
N SER A 81 -4.97 -4.49 -11.25
CA SER A 81 -6.44 -4.48 -11.28
C SER A 81 -7.07 -4.25 -9.90
N ASP A 82 -6.49 -4.82 -8.85
CA ASP A 82 -6.94 -4.60 -7.47
C ASP A 82 -6.69 -3.17 -7.02
N THR A 83 -5.52 -2.63 -7.37
CA THR A 83 -5.09 -1.26 -7.05
C THR A 83 -6.01 -0.25 -7.73
N ASP A 84 -6.26 -0.41 -9.03
CA ASP A 84 -7.22 0.38 -9.80
C ASP A 84 -8.62 0.37 -9.19
N PHE A 85 -9.10 -0.81 -8.78
CA PHE A 85 -10.38 -0.93 -8.11
C PHE A 85 -10.41 -0.12 -6.81
N ILE A 86 -9.36 -0.20 -5.98
CA ILE A 86 -9.27 0.56 -4.72
C ILE A 86 -9.26 2.07 -5.00
N ILE A 87 -8.45 2.53 -5.95
CA ILE A 87 -8.35 3.95 -6.33
C ILE A 87 -9.72 4.47 -6.78
N ARG A 88 -10.39 3.75 -7.69
CA ARG A 88 -11.73 4.12 -8.16
C ARG A 88 -12.74 4.12 -7.01
N LEU A 89 -12.70 3.11 -6.15
CA LEU A 89 -13.61 3.00 -5.02
C LEU A 89 -13.40 4.14 -4.01
N GLN A 90 -12.15 4.48 -3.66
CA GLN A 90 -11.83 5.62 -2.80
C GLN A 90 -12.29 6.95 -3.40
N LYS A 91 -12.12 7.12 -4.73
CA LYS A 91 -12.55 8.34 -5.42
C LYS A 91 -14.07 8.55 -5.32
N ILE A 92 -14.85 7.47 -5.48
CA ILE A 92 -16.32 7.54 -5.40
C ILE A 92 -16.80 7.59 -3.94
N HIS A 93 -16.15 6.86 -3.04
CA HIS A 93 -16.51 6.70 -1.63
C HIS A 93 -15.35 7.05 -0.69
N PRO A 94 -14.96 8.34 -0.58
CA PRO A 94 -13.82 8.76 0.22
C PRO A 94 -14.02 8.57 1.73
N ALA A 95 -15.25 8.30 2.18
CA ALA A 95 -15.56 8.05 3.59
C ALA A 95 -15.20 6.63 4.07
N LEU A 96 -14.80 5.72 3.16
CA LEU A 96 -14.33 4.39 3.51
C LEU A 96 -12.93 4.47 4.12
N ASN A 97 -12.72 3.81 5.25
CA ASN A 97 -11.38 3.68 5.83
C ASN A 97 -10.63 2.47 5.24
N GLU A 98 -9.33 2.36 5.53
CA GLU A 98 -8.45 1.28 5.05
C GLU A 98 -9.02 -0.12 5.33
N ARG A 99 -9.59 -0.32 6.53
CA ARG A 99 -10.18 -1.60 6.91
C ARG A 99 -11.40 -1.94 6.07
N GLU A 100 -12.26 -0.96 5.80
CA GLU A 100 -13.45 -1.12 4.97
C GLU A 100 -13.08 -1.32 3.50
N LEU A 101 -12.04 -0.65 3.00
CA LEU A 101 -11.50 -0.88 1.66
C LEU A 101 -10.96 -2.31 1.50
N LYS A 102 -10.21 -2.80 2.51
CA LYS A 102 -9.76 -4.21 2.53
C LYS A 102 -10.95 -5.17 2.47
N VAL A 103 -11.99 -4.91 3.25
CA VAL A 103 -13.22 -5.73 3.21
C VAL A 103 -13.90 -5.67 1.85
N CYS A 104 -14.00 -4.49 1.22
CA CYS A 104 -14.57 -4.36 -0.13
C CYS A 104 -13.79 -5.20 -1.14
N LEU A 105 -12.46 -5.12 -1.13
CA LEU A 105 -11.61 -5.88 -2.04
C LEU A 105 -11.82 -7.39 -1.85
N LEU A 106 -11.79 -7.87 -0.60
CA LEU A 106 -11.99 -9.29 -0.31
C LEU A 106 -13.39 -9.78 -0.73
N LEU A 107 -14.42 -8.95 -0.56
CA LEU A 107 -15.76 -9.27 -1.05
C LEU A 107 -15.83 -9.32 -2.58
N LYS A 108 -15.13 -8.41 -3.28
CA LYS A 108 -15.01 -8.42 -4.76
C LYS A 108 -14.30 -9.69 -5.24
N MET A 109 -13.26 -10.12 -4.53
CA MET A 109 -12.51 -11.36 -4.77
C MET A 109 -13.28 -12.64 -4.36
N ASN A 110 -14.56 -12.54 -4.00
CA ASN A 110 -15.42 -13.66 -3.60
C ASN A 110 -15.00 -14.41 -2.33
N TYR A 111 -14.23 -13.80 -1.42
CA TYR A 111 -13.97 -14.41 -0.11
C TYR A 111 -15.24 -14.49 0.76
N ASP A 112 -15.35 -15.55 1.55
CA ASP A 112 -16.48 -15.75 2.46
C ASP A 112 -16.43 -14.75 3.63
N PRO A 113 -17.56 -14.13 4.03
CA PRO A 113 -17.59 -13.19 5.16
C PRO A 113 -17.07 -13.76 6.48
N CYS A 114 -17.20 -15.07 6.72
CA CYS A 114 -16.66 -15.73 7.91
C CYS A 114 -15.13 -15.83 7.85
N ASP A 115 -14.57 -16.10 6.68
CA ASP A 115 -13.12 -16.14 6.47
C ASP A 115 -12.52 -14.74 6.57
N ILE A 116 -13.21 -13.73 6.03
CA ILE A 116 -12.83 -12.31 6.19
C ILE A 116 -12.87 -11.90 7.66
N ALA A 117 -13.91 -12.28 8.40
CA ALA A 117 -14.01 -11.98 9.83
C ALA A 117 -12.84 -12.59 10.62
N ARG A 118 -12.50 -13.86 10.32
CA ARG A 118 -11.36 -14.56 10.92
C ARG A 118 -10.03 -13.88 10.59
N SER A 119 -9.79 -13.49 9.33
CA SER A 119 -8.53 -12.82 8.95
C SER A 119 -8.36 -11.43 9.58
N LEU A 120 -9.48 -10.76 9.88
CA LEU A 120 -9.51 -9.47 10.56
C LEU A 120 -9.56 -9.58 12.10
N GLY A 121 -9.53 -10.78 12.66
CA GLY A 121 -9.58 -11.01 14.11
C GLY A 121 -10.87 -10.54 14.77
N ILE A 122 -12.02 -10.65 14.08
CA ILE A 122 -13.32 -10.25 14.60
C ILE A 122 -14.35 -11.37 14.54
N SER A 123 -15.40 -11.23 15.34
CA SER A 123 -16.56 -12.12 15.28
C SER A 123 -17.40 -11.88 14.03
N ILE A 124 -18.24 -12.85 13.68
CA ILE A 124 -19.22 -12.71 12.60
C ILE A 124 -20.19 -11.54 12.84
N ARG A 125 -20.60 -11.30 14.10
CA ARG A 125 -21.39 -10.12 14.50
C ARG A 125 -20.63 -8.81 14.25
N GLY A 126 -19.31 -8.81 14.49
CA GLY A 126 -18.45 -7.68 14.15
C GLY A 126 -18.42 -7.40 12.65
N MET A 127 -18.40 -8.46 11.84
CA MET A 127 -18.48 -8.36 10.39
C MET A 127 -19.83 -7.82 9.91
N GLU A 128 -20.94 -8.23 10.53
CA GLU A 128 -22.27 -7.67 10.25
C GLU A 128 -22.34 -6.17 10.55
N SER A 129 -21.73 -5.73 11.66
CA SER A 129 -21.63 -4.32 12.02
C SER A 129 -20.82 -3.51 10.99
N ILE A 130 -19.70 -4.06 10.51
CA ILE A 130 -18.93 -3.48 9.39
C ILE A 130 -19.80 -3.39 8.14
N ARG A 131 -20.49 -4.48 7.77
CA ARG A 131 -21.37 -4.54 6.60
C ARG A 131 -22.45 -3.46 6.65
N TYR A 132 -23.08 -3.27 7.81
CA TYR A 132 -24.08 -2.22 8.01
C TYR A 132 -23.52 -0.82 7.80
N ARG A 133 -22.33 -0.53 8.35
CA ARG A 133 -21.68 0.78 8.15
C ARG A 133 -21.27 1.00 6.71
N MET A 134 -20.69 -0.02 6.08
CA MET A 134 -20.31 0.02 4.67
C MET A 134 -21.52 0.28 3.79
N HIS A 135 -22.65 -0.37 4.05
CA HIS A 135 -23.89 -0.16 3.28
C HIS A 135 -24.32 1.31 3.26
N LYS A 136 -24.26 1.99 4.42
CA LYS A 136 -24.51 3.43 4.52
C LYS A 136 -23.47 4.27 3.78
N LYS A 137 -22.18 3.97 3.95
CA LYS A 137 -21.08 4.72 3.32
C LYS A 137 -21.09 4.60 1.80
N LEU A 138 -21.44 3.41 1.30
CA LEU A 138 -21.61 3.10 -0.11
C LEU A 138 -22.94 3.62 -0.68
N LYS A 139 -23.80 4.22 0.17
CA LYS A 139 -25.12 4.77 -0.19
C LYS A 139 -26.03 3.75 -0.88
N LEU A 140 -26.03 2.50 -0.41
CA LEU A 140 -26.81 1.42 -0.98
C LEU A 140 -28.26 1.45 -0.48
N GLY A 141 -29.21 1.05 -1.33
CA GLY A 141 -30.60 0.80 -0.92
C GLY A 141 -30.76 -0.48 -0.11
N THR A 142 -31.85 -0.60 0.66
CA THR A 142 -32.08 -1.69 1.64
C THR A 142 -31.85 -3.11 1.09
N HIS A 143 -32.21 -3.35 -0.18
CA HIS A 143 -32.08 -4.66 -0.82
C HIS A 143 -30.85 -4.79 -1.73
N GLN A 144 -30.01 -3.75 -1.82
CA GLN A 144 -28.79 -3.81 -2.63
C GLN A 144 -27.69 -4.55 -1.89
N SER A 145 -27.15 -5.56 -2.54
CA SER A 145 -25.98 -6.31 -2.08
C SER A 145 -24.70 -5.50 -2.30
N ILE A 146 -23.88 -5.36 -1.25
CA ILE A 146 -22.53 -4.78 -1.37
C ILE A 146 -21.73 -5.56 -2.41
N LYS A 147 -21.80 -6.89 -2.41
CA LYS A 147 -21.05 -7.72 -3.37
C LYS A 147 -21.42 -7.38 -4.81
N SER A 148 -22.72 -7.31 -5.11
CA SER A 148 -23.23 -6.98 -6.44
C SER A 148 -22.86 -5.55 -6.87
N TYR A 149 -22.87 -4.61 -5.91
CA TYR A 149 -22.42 -3.26 -6.15
C TYR A 149 -20.92 -3.21 -6.52
N LEU A 150 -20.06 -3.91 -5.76
CA LEU A 150 -18.62 -3.93 -6.00
C LEU A 150 -18.23 -4.69 -7.28
N SER A 151 -19.00 -5.70 -7.68
CA SER A 151 -18.78 -6.40 -8.95
C SER A 151 -19.08 -5.54 -10.17
N ALA A 152 -19.95 -4.52 -10.05
CA ALA A 152 -20.26 -3.61 -11.14
C ALA A 152 -19.11 -2.65 -11.51
N PHE A 153 -18.05 -2.58 -10.68
CA PHE A 153 -16.79 -1.88 -11.01
C PHE A 153 -15.93 -2.70 -11.99
N VAL A 154 -16.53 -3.22 -13.06
CA VAL A 154 -15.82 -3.96 -14.11
C VAL A 154 -14.91 -2.99 -14.87
N PHE A 155 -13.76 -3.50 -15.29
CA PHE A 155 -12.81 -2.82 -16.16
C PHE A 155 -13.53 -2.35 -17.43
N ALA A 156 -13.41 -1.07 -17.75
CA ALA A 156 -13.51 -0.69 -19.15
C ALA A 156 -12.21 -1.21 -19.78
N ASP A 157 -12.32 -2.27 -20.58
CA ASP A 157 -11.23 -2.73 -21.46
C ASP A 157 -10.79 -1.60 -22.40
#